data_AF-A0A937YTF6-F1
#
_entry.id   AF-A0A937YTF6-F1
#
_cell.length_a   1.000
_cell.length_b   1.000
_cell.length_c   1.000
_cell.angle_alpha   90.00
_cell.angle_beta   90.00
_cell.angle_gamma   90.00
#
_symmetry.space_group_name_H-M   'P 1'
#
loop_
_entity.id
_entity.type
_entity.pdbx_description
1 polymer ?
#
loop_
_entity_poly.entity_id
_entity_poly.type
_entity_poly.pdbx_seq_one_letter_code
_entity_poly.pdbx_strand_id
1 'polypeptide(L)'
;MAKRVPYLHEEQIERDAAALLAEYEQALGVTILRVVPIEDIVEKHLKLGIEFDDMHQLLRVPRSGLGLDPDILGTMFFDEAMTRRALDLLGSRRNDRYEAALAALREDARDRWTDRLARDPDELDEGEEAATPDEDGLRRFLEGTVMPWFDGRKKELANRPLIREQAFGEALDPDKLERLGRYEVHLDRKLERMLAMLLRLKDLRAGAVPG
;
A
#
# COMPACT_ATOMS: atom_id res chain seq x y z
N MET A 1 -6.51 0.68 -34.11
CA MET A 1 -5.25 0.23 -34.76
C MET A 1 -4.51 -0.65 -33.77
N ALA A 2 -4.40 -1.96 -34.03
CA ALA A 2 -3.65 -2.86 -33.17
C ALA A 2 -2.15 -2.59 -33.36
N LYS A 3 -1.49 -2.01 -32.36
CA LYS A 3 -0.02 -1.87 -32.37
C LYS A 3 0.57 -3.28 -32.26
N ARG A 4 1.19 -3.74 -33.35
CA ARG A 4 1.87 -5.04 -33.39
C ARG A 4 3.24 -4.85 -32.71
N VAL A 5 3.31 -5.14 -31.42
CA VAL A 5 4.58 -5.08 -30.68
C VAL A 5 5.33 -6.38 -30.96
N PRO A 6 6.54 -6.31 -31.55
CA PRO A 6 7.36 -7.50 -31.77
C PRO A 6 7.80 -8.11 -30.44
N TYR A 7 7.85 -9.43 -30.38
CA TYR A 7 8.36 -10.15 -29.23
C TYR A 7 9.87 -9.95 -29.13
N LEU A 8 10.35 -9.47 -27.98
CA LEU A 8 11.76 -9.31 -27.66
C LEU A 8 12.11 -10.27 -26.52
N HIS A 9 13.30 -10.87 -26.61
CA HIS A 9 13.81 -11.70 -25.52
C HIS A 9 14.21 -10.83 -24.33
N GLU A 10 14.03 -11.35 -23.11
CA GLU A 10 14.31 -10.66 -21.84
C GLU A 10 15.73 -10.07 -21.80
N GLU A 11 16.74 -10.83 -22.21
CA GLU A 11 18.13 -10.35 -22.31
C GLU A 11 18.27 -9.11 -23.21
N GLN A 12 17.45 -9.04 -24.25
CA GLN A 12 17.48 -7.96 -25.22
C GLN A 12 16.80 -6.71 -24.65
N ILE A 13 15.71 -6.89 -23.91
CA ILE A 13 15.03 -5.82 -23.18
C ILE A 13 15.95 -5.23 -22.11
N GLU A 14 16.60 -6.06 -21.32
CA GLU A 14 17.54 -5.65 -20.27
C GLU A 14 18.73 -4.89 -20.84
N ARG A 15 19.30 -5.37 -21.96
CA ARG A 15 20.41 -4.70 -22.62
C ARG A 15 20.04 -3.32 -23.15
N ASP A 16 18.88 -3.22 -23.80
CA ASP A 16 18.41 -1.96 -24.37
C ASP A 16 17.99 -0.96 -23.28
N ALA A 17 17.41 -1.45 -22.18
CA ALA A 17 17.10 -0.63 -20.99
C ALA A 17 18.38 -0.12 -20.32
N ALA A 18 19.41 -0.96 -20.16
CA ALA A 18 20.70 -0.54 -19.61
C ALA A 18 21.39 0.51 -20.49
N ALA A 19 21.32 0.36 -21.82
CA ALA A 19 21.83 1.35 -22.76
C ALA A 19 21.08 2.69 -22.63
N LEU A 20 19.75 2.65 -22.55
CA LEU A 20 18.93 3.85 -22.38
C LEU A 20 19.24 4.57 -21.06
N LEU A 21 19.39 3.81 -19.96
CA LEU A 21 19.76 4.38 -18.67
C LEU A 21 21.16 5.00 -18.74
N ALA A 22 22.14 4.35 -19.36
CA ALA A 22 23.49 4.90 -19.52
C ALA A 22 23.52 6.18 -20.37
N GLU A 23 22.73 6.26 -21.44
CA GLU A 23 22.57 7.48 -22.24
C GLU A 23 21.93 8.61 -21.42
N TYR A 24 20.92 8.28 -20.61
CA TYR A 24 20.25 9.23 -19.74
C TYR A 24 21.19 9.74 -18.62
N GLU A 25 22.00 8.84 -18.04
CA GLU A 25 23.05 9.16 -17.06
C GLU A 25 24.10 10.11 -17.65
N GLN A 26 24.52 9.88 -18.90
CA GLN A 26 25.46 10.76 -19.60
C GLN A 26 24.85 12.12 -19.94
N ALA A 27 23.59 12.14 -20.39
CA ALA A 27 22.90 13.37 -20.77
C ALA A 27 22.62 14.30 -19.58
N LEU A 28 22.37 13.74 -18.40
CA LEU A 28 22.05 14.49 -17.18
C LEU A 28 23.22 14.59 -16.19
N GLY A 29 24.30 13.84 -16.41
CA GLY A 29 25.47 13.82 -15.53
C GLY A 29 25.19 13.22 -14.15
N VAL A 30 24.19 12.34 -14.04
CA VAL A 30 23.75 11.69 -12.78
C VAL A 30 23.93 10.19 -12.94
N THR A 31 24.51 9.51 -11.95
CA THR A 31 24.55 8.04 -11.90
C THR A 31 23.28 7.52 -11.22
N ILE A 32 22.47 6.75 -11.94
CA ILE A 32 21.25 6.13 -11.43
C ILE A 32 21.66 4.86 -10.68
N LEU A 33 21.74 4.94 -9.35
CA LEU A 33 21.90 3.76 -8.53
C LEU A 33 20.67 2.85 -8.69
N ARG A 34 20.91 1.53 -8.85
CA ARG A 34 19.85 0.53 -8.93
C ARG A 34 18.88 0.71 -7.76
N VAL A 35 17.59 0.74 -8.09
CA VAL A 35 16.48 0.90 -7.13
C VAL A 35 16.67 -0.09 -5.97
N VAL A 36 16.56 0.42 -4.74
CA VAL A 36 16.63 -0.38 -3.50
C VAL A 36 15.76 -1.64 -3.68
N PRO A 37 16.27 -2.85 -3.40
CA PRO A 37 15.54 -4.09 -3.68
C PRO A 37 14.48 -4.27 -2.58
N ILE A 38 13.37 -3.57 -2.75
CA ILE A 38 12.23 -3.62 -1.83
C ILE A 38 11.75 -5.08 -1.69
N GLU A 39 11.78 -5.86 -2.77
CA GLU A 39 11.43 -7.28 -2.76
C GLU A 39 12.29 -8.07 -1.75
N ASP A 40 13.62 -7.90 -1.80
CA ASP A 40 14.54 -8.57 -0.88
C ASP A 40 14.30 -8.18 0.58
N ILE A 41 14.04 -6.89 0.83
CA ILE A 41 13.81 -6.39 2.19
C ILE A 41 12.50 -6.97 2.74
N VAL A 42 11.45 -6.95 1.93
CA VAL A 42 10.12 -7.33 2.36
C VAL A 42 10.01 -8.85 2.55
N GLU A 43 10.66 -9.65 1.69
CA GLU A 43 10.67 -11.10 1.79
C GLU A 43 11.66 -11.63 2.85
N LYS A 44 12.91 -11.13 2.86
CA LYS A 44 13.96 -11.68 3.74
C LYS A 44 13.84 -11.16 5.17
N HIS A 45 13.51 -9.88 5.36
CA HIS A 45 13.49 -9.24 6.68
C HIS A 45 12.10 -9.11 7.27
N LEU A 46 11.08 -8.83 6.47
CA LEU A 46 9.70 -8.66 6.97
C LEU A 46 8.84 -9.92 6.84
N LYS A 47 9.30 -10.95 6.11
CA LYS A 47 8.54 -12.18 5.82
C LYS A 47 7.18 -11.91 5.17
N LEU A 48 7.04 -10.79 4.49
CA LEU A 48 5.84 -10.43 3.73
C LEU A 48 6.11 -10.76 2.26
N GLY A 49 5.19 -11.47 1.61
CA GLY A 49 5.21 -11.63 0.16
C GLY A 49 4.59 -10.40 -0.49
N ILE A 50 5.31 -9.73 -1.38
CA ILE A 50 4.71 -8.72 -2.28
C ILE A 50 4.44 -9.42 -3.60
N GLU A 51 3.16 -9.58 -3.91
CA GLU A 51 2.70 -10.17 -5.17
C GLU A 51 1.90 -9.11 -5.93
N PHE A 52 2.16 -8.98 -7.24
CA PHE A 52 1.31 -8.17 -8.12
C PHE A 52 0.10 -9.01 -8.52
N ASP A 53 -0.94 -8.98 -7.70
CA ASP A 53 -2.23 -9.60 -8.02
C ASP A 53 -3.25 -8.55 -8.49
N ASP A 54 -4.17 -8.94 -9.36
CA ASP A 54 -5.30 -8.10 -9.71
C ASP A 54 -6.28 -8.09 -8.55
N MET A 55 -6.13 -7.12 -7.65
CA MET A 55 -6.98 -6.96 -6.47
C MET A 55 -8.48 -6.85 -6.83
N HIS A 56 -8.81 -6.40 -8.04
CA HIS A 56 -10.18 -6.43 -8.56
C HIS A 56 -10.68 -7.83 -8.89
N GLN A 57 -9.81 -8.69 -9.44
CA GLN A 57 -10.13 -10.09 -9.72
C GLN A 57 -10.18 -10.91 -8.42
N LEU A 58 -9.20 -10.71 -7.53
CA LEU A 58 -9.10 -11.41 -6.25
C LEU A 58 -10.28 -11.08 -5.31
N LEU A 59 -10.69 -9.81 -5.26
CA LEU A 59 -11.86 -9.38 -4.47
C LEU A 59 -13.18 -9.42 -5.24
N ARG A 60 -13.15 -9.87 -6.51
CA ARG A 60 -14.31 -9.92 -7.43
C ARG A 60 -15.03 -8.56 -7.58
N VAL A 61 -14.27 -7.46 -7.51
CA VAL A 61 -14.77 -6.09 -7.71
C VAL A 61 -14.41 -5.63 -9.11
N PRO A 62 -15.35 -5.52 -10.07
CA PRO A 62 -15.03 -5.15 -11.46
C PRO A 62 -14.36 -3.76 -11.55
N ARG A 63 -13.34 -3.64 -12.41
CA ARG A 63 -12.75 -2.34 -12.75
C ARG A 63 -13.70 -1.58 -13.65
N SER A 64 -14.20 -0.44 -13.20
CA SER A 64 -15.05 0.38 -14.05
C SER A 64 -14.23 1.25 -14.98
N GLY A 65 -14.27 0.91 -16.27
CA GLY A 65 -13.50 1.56 -17.34
C GLY A 65 -13.83 3.04 -17.58
N LEU A 66 -14.72 3.64 -16.81
CA LEU A 66 -15.10 5.06 -16.87
C LEU A 66 -14.75 5.85 -15.60
N GLY A 67 -14.25 5.21 -14.54
CA GLY A 67 -13.92 5.88 -13.27
C GLY A 67 -15.11 6.49 -12.52
N LEU A 68 -16.35 6.15 -12.92
CA LEU A 68 -17.60 6.66 -12.33
C LEU A 68 -18.21 5.71 -11.30
N ASP A 69 -17.91 4.41 -11.40
CA ASP A 69 -18.31 3.47 -10.36
C ASP A 69 -17.29 3.49 -9.21
N PRO A 70 -17.73 3.13 -8.01
CA PRO A 70 -16.87 3.18 -6.84
C PRO A 70 -15.69 2.21 -7.02
N ASP A 71 -14.46 2.69 -6.86
CA ASP A 71 -13.28 1.82 -6.70
C ASP A 71 -13.45 0.91 -5.47
N ILE A 72 -12.56 -0.05 -5.20
CA ILE A 72 -12.64 -0.98 -4.05
C ILE A 72 -12.88 -0.24 -2.71
N LEU A 73 -12.35 0.98 -2.59
CA LEU A 73 -12.61 1.87 -1.45
C LEU A 73 -13.97 2.55 -1.51
N GLY A 74 -14.41 2.95 -2.70
CA GLY A 74 -15.73 3.49 -2.93
C GLY A 74 -16.82 2.48 -2.61
N THR A 75 -16.68 1.21 -3.03
CA THR A 75 -17.68 0.15 -2.79
C THR A 75 -17.89 -0.04 -1.30
N MET A 76 -16.81 0.01 -0.51
CA MET A 76 -16.88 -0.08 0.95
C MET A 76 -17.74 1.03 1.59
N PHE A 77 -17.68 2.26 1.07
CA PHE A 77 -18.54 3.35 1.56
C PHE A 77 -20.01 3.16 1.20
N PHE A 78 -20.30 2.63 0.01
CA PHE A 78 -21.67 2.28 -0.38
C PHE A 78 -22.23 1.14 0.48
N ASP A 79 -21.41 0.13 0.78
CA ASP A 79 -21.80 -1.02 1.60
C ASP A 79 -22.10 -0.61 3.05
N GLU A 80 -21.30 0.30 3.61
CA GLU A 80 -21.56 0.86 4.93
C GLU A 80 -22.86 1.69 4.95
N ALA A 81 -23.12 2.46 3.90
CA ALA A 81 -24.36 3.22 3.77
C ALA A 81 -25.59 2.31 3.64
N MET A 82 -25.48 1.20 2.90
CA MET A 82 -26.51 0.16 2.84
C MET A 82 -26.76 -0.48 4.21
N THR A 83 -25.68 -0.74 4.97
CA THR A 83 -25.77 -1.29 6.33
C THR A 83 -26.45 -0.32 7.31
N ARG A 84 -26.10 0.97 7.27
CA ARG A 84 -26.80 2.00 8.06
C ARG A 84 -28.28 2.08 7.70
N ARG A 85 -28.60 2.05 6.41
CA ARG A 85 -29.99 2.05 5.93
C ARG A 85 -30.76 0.83 6.43
N ALA A 86 -30.13 -0.34 6.49
CA ALA A 86 -30.74 -1.54 7.06
C ALA A 86 -31.05 -1.36 8.56
N LEU A 87 -30.13 -0.76 9.33
CA LEU A 87 -30.37 -0.42 10.75
C LEU A 87 -31.53 0.57 10.93
N ASP A 88 -31.62 1.60 10.09
CA ASP A 88 -32.73 2.56 10.12
C ASP A 88 -34.08 1.89 9.82
N LEU A 89 -34.08 0.91 8.89
CA LEU A 89 -35.27 0.10 8.58
C LEU A 89 -35.70 -0.79 9.76
N LEU A 90 -34.75 -1.37 10.50
CA LEU A 90 -35.02 -2.11 11.75
C LEU A 90 -35.57 -1.22 12.87
N GLY A 91 -35.21 0.07 12.88
CA GLY A 91 -35.77 1.07 13.81
C GLY A 91 -37.14 1.62 13.41
N SER A 92 -37.63 1.30 12.22
CA SER A 92 -38.88 1.84 11.69
C SER A 92 -40.11 1.09 12.25
N ARG A 93 -41.28 1.76 12.29
CA ARG A 93 -42.58 1.14 12.69
C ARG A 93 -43.20 0.24 11.61
N ARG A 94 -42.37 -0.33 10.74
CA ARG A 94 -42.82 -1.18 9.63
C ARG A 94 -43.07 -2.60 10.14
N ASN A 95 -44.11 -3.26 9.63
CA ASN A 95 -44.38 -4.66 9.95
C ASN A 95 -43.43 -5.63 9.21
N ASP A 96 -42.83 -5.18 8.11
CA ASP A 96 -41.87 -5.92 7.27
C ASP A 96 -40.41 -5.51 7.54
N ARG A 97 -40.12 -4.96 8.73
CA ARG A 97 -38.82 -4.35 9.06
C ARG A 97 -37.63 -5.32 8.95
N TYR A 98 -37.79 -6.59 9.33
CA TYR A 98 -36.77 -7.62 9.17
C TYR A 98 -36.43 -7.87 7.69
N GLU A 99 -37.45 -8.21 6.88
CA GLU A 99 -37.28 -8.51 5.46
C GLU A 99 -36.79 -7.29 4.66
N ALA A 100 -37.28 -6.10 4.99
CA ALA A 100 -36.86 -4.85 4.36
C ALA A 100 -35.40 -4.52 4.68
N ALA A 101 -34.95 -4.76 5.91
CA ALA A 101 -33.56 -4.57 6.29
C ALA A 101 -32.65 -5.60 5.61
N LEU A 102 -33.07 -6.87 5.58
CA LEU A 102 -32.34 -7.93 4.89
C LEU A 102 -32.17 -7.63 3.39
N ALA A 103 -33.23 -7.19 2.72
CA ALA A 103 -33.20 -6.82 1.31
C ALA A 103 -32.33 -5.58 1.00
N ALA A 104 -32.12 -4.71 1.98
CA ALA A 104 -31.27 -3.54 1.84
C ALA A 104 -29.78 -3.86 2.01
N LEU A 105 -29.43 -5.02 2.59
CA LEU A 105 -28.05 -5.46 2.77
C LEU A 105 -27.45 -5.99 1.47
N ARG A 106 -26.15 -5.77 1.31
CA ARG A 106 -25.35 -6.38 0.25
C ARG A 106 -25.37 -7.91 0.37
N GLU A 107 -25.23 -8.60 -0.75
CA GLU A 107 -25.27 -10.07 -0.85
C GLU A 107 -24.31 -10.76 0.12
N ASP A 108 -23.06 -10.31 0.21
CA ASP A 108 -22.04 -10.90 1.10
C ASP A 108 -22.36 -10.73 2.60
N ALA A 109 -23.06 -9.66 2.99
CA ALA A 109 -23.53 -9.46 4.35
C ALA A 109 -24.72 -10.37 4.67
N ARG A 110 -25.58 -10.68 3.67
CA ARG A 110 -26.68 -11.64 3.79
C ARG A 110 -26.16 -13.08 3.87
N ASP A 111 -25.17 -13.42 3.07
CA ASP A 111 -24.53 -14.74 3.11
C ASP A 111 -23.91 -14.99 4.50
N ARG A 112 -23.14 -14.02 5.01
CA ARG A 112 -22.58 -14.09 6.37
C ARG A 112 -23.63 -14.19 7.48
N TRP A 113 -24.77 -13.52 7.31
CA TRP A 113 -25.89 -13.66 8.25
C TRP A 113 -26.49 -15.07 8.20
N THR A 114 -26.64 -15.64 7.00
CA THR A 114 -27.15 -17.00 6.79
C THR A 114 -26.21 -18.04 7.38
N ASP A 115 -24.90 -17.89 7.17
CA ASP A 115 -23.88 -18.76 7.76
C ASP A 115 -23.92 -18.69 9.29
N ARG A 116 -24.14 -17.50 9.86
CA ARG A 116 -24.26 -17.31 11.32
C ARG A 116 -25.52 -17.99 11.88
N LEU A 117 -26.63 -17.97 11.15
CA LEU A 117 -27.87 -18.66 11.53
C LEU A 117 -27.73 -20.20 11.39
N ALA A 118 -26.89 -20.66 10.46
CA ALA A 118 -26.63 -22.08 10.25
C ALA A 118 -25.62 -22.68 11.24
N ARG A 119 -24.94 -21.84 12.03
CA ARG A 119 -23.94 -22.29 13.00
C ARG A 119 -24.59 -23.02 14.16
N ASP A 120 -23.99 -24.15 14.53
CA ASP A 120 -24.47 -24.96 15.65
C ASP A 120 -24.32 -24.17 16.96
N PRO A 121 -25.39 -24.07 17.79
CA PRO A 121 -25.31 -23.44 19.11
C PRO A 121 -24.22 -24.03 20.02
N ASP A 122 -23.82 -25.30 19.81
CA ASP A 122 -22.78 -25.98 20.58
C ASP A 122 -21.35 -25.60 20.13
N GLU A 123 -21.20 -24.88 19.01
CA GLU A 123 -19.93 -24.38 18.47
C GLU A 123 -19.70 -22.87 18.74
N LEU A 124 -20.48 -22.29 19.65
CA LEU A 124 -20.38 -20.89 20.07
C LEU A 124 -19.33 -20.73 21.18
N ASP A 125 -18.56 -19.65 21.12
CA ASP A 125 -17.59 -19.31 22.17
C ASP A 125 -18.31 -18.88 23.48
N GLU A 126 -17.63 -18.99 24.62
CA GLU A 126 -18.17 -18.56 25.92
C GLU A 126 -18.61 -17.08 25.88
N GLY A 127 -19.92 -16.85 25.97
CA GLY A 127 -20.53 -15.51 25.94
C GLY A 127 -21.12 -15.10 24.59
N GLU A 128 -21.03 -15.95 23.55
CA GLU A 128 -21.75 -15.74 22.30
C GLU A 128 -23.17 -16.31 22.36
N GLU A 129 -24.16 -15.47 22.02
CA GLU A 129 -25.55 -15.91 21.89
C GLU A 129 -25.83 -16.40 20.47
N ALA A 130 -26.60 -17.47 20.36
CA ALA A 130 -27.06 -18.00 19.09
C ALA A 130 -27.81 -16.92 18.28
N ALA A 131 -27.51 -16.86 16.98
CA ALA A 131 -28.18 -15.93 16.09
C ALA A 131 -29.66 -16.30 15.98
N THR A 132 -30.51 -15.30 16.18
CA THR A 132 -31.96 -15.41 16.09
C THR A 132 -32.40 -14.76 14.78
N PRO A 133 -33.26 -15.41 13.95
CA PRO A 133 -33.75 -14.85 12.69
C PRO A 133 -34.87 -13.82 12.96
N ASP A 134 -34.62 -12.93 13.91
CA ASP A 134 -35.47 -11.82 14.27
C ASP A 134 -34.69 -10.51 14.12
N GLU A 135 -35.38 -9.42 14.37
CA GLU A 135 -34.83 -8.09 14.16
C GLU A 135 -33.77 -7.71 15.18
N ASP A 136 -33.93 -8.19 16.42
CA ASP A 136 -32.96 -7.94 17.48
C ASP A 136 -31.68 -8.75 17.24
N GLY A 137 -31.79 -9.98 16.71
CA GLY A 137 -30.68 -10.78 16.22
C GLY A 137 -29.95 -10.15 15.04
N LEU A 138 -30.69 -9.69 14.02
CA LEU A 138 -30.10 -9.00 12.87
C LEU A 138 -29.45 -7.68 13.28
N ARG A 139 -30.08 -6.89 14.17
CA ARG A 139 -29.50 -5.66 14.71
C ARG A 139 -28.18 -5.94 15.43
N ARG A 140 -28.15 -6.94 16.32
CA ARG A 140 -26.94 -7.33 17.06
C ARG A 140 -25.81 -7.76 16.13
N PHE A 141 -26.12 -8.48 15.05
CA PHE A 141 -25.13 -8.83 14.03
C PHE A 141 -24.58 -7.60 13.30
N LEU A 142 -25.44 -6.70 12.85
CA LEU A 142 -25.03 -5.50 12.13
C LEU A 142 -24.20 -4.57 13.02
N GLU A 143 -24.64 -4.31 14.26
CA GLU A 143 -23.95 -3.43 15.21
C GLU A 143 -22.70 -4.07 15.82
N GLY A 144 -22.70 -5.39 16.06
CA GLY A 144 -21.62 -6.09 16.75
C GLY A 144 -20.53 -6.65 15.83
N THR A 145 -20.85 -6.91 14.56
CA THR A 145 -19.89 -7.55 13.64
C THR A 145 -19.63 -6.70 12.41
N VAL A 146 -20.68 -6.23 11.72
CA VAL A 146 -20.54 -5.57 10.43
C VAL A 146 -20.04 -4.12 10.59
N MET A 147 -20.62 -3.33 11.50
CA MET A 147 -20.21 -1.96 11.75
C MET A 147 -18.77 -1.85 12.29
N PRO A 148 -18.33 -2.66 13.29
CA PRO A 148 -16.96 -2.62 13.77
C PRO A 148 -15.94 -3.00 12.70
N TRP A 149 -16.30 -3.88 11.78
CA TRP A 149 -15.45 -4.22 10.63
C TRP A 149 -15.23 -3.00 9.71
N PHE A 150 -16.30 -2.25 9.39
CA PHE A 150 -16.18 -1.01 8.61
C PHE A 150 -15.32 0.05 9.34
N ASP A 151 -15.52 0.20 10.65
CA ASP A 151 -14.72 1.14 11.46
C ASP A 151 -13.24 0.76 11.52
N GLY A 152 -12.94 -0.53 11.68
CA GLY A 152 -11.57 -1.05 11.63
C GLY A 152 -10.91 -0.77 10.29
N ARG A 153 -11.61 -1.10 9.19
CA ARG A 153 -11.12 -0.85 7.83
C ARG A 153 -10.93 0.64 7.52
N LYS A 154 -11.82 1.52 8.01
CA LYS A 154 -11.62 2.98 7.88
C LYS A 154 -10.37 3.46 8.61
N LYS A 155 -10.12 2.95 9.82
CA LYS A 155 -8.90 3.27 10.58
C LYS A 155 -7.66 2.80 9.84
N GLU A 156 -7.66 1.59 9.28
CA GLU A 156 -6.56 1.10 8.45
C GLU A 156 -6.30 1.99 7.23
N LEU A 157 -7.36 2.39 6.52
CA LEU A 157 -7.25 3.28 5.36
C LEU A 157 -6.76 4.68 5.75
N ALA A 158 -7.24 5.22 6.86
CA ALA A 158 -6.79 6.50 7.40
C ALA A 158 -5.32 6.45 7.84
N ASN A 159 -4.85 5.31 8.34
CA ASN A 159 -3.47 5.08 8.75
C ASN A 159 -2.56 4.65 7.60
N ARG A 160 -3.11 4.36 6.42
CA ARG A 160 -2.33 3.94 5.25
C ARG A 160 -1.22 4.92 4.86
N PRO A 161 -1.40 6.26 4.90
CA PRO A 161 -0.31 7.21 4.70
C PRO A 161 0.78 7.08 5.76
N LEU A 162 0.41 6.92 7.04
CA LEU A 162 1.36 6.76 8.15
C LEU A 162 2.10 5.42 8.10
N ILE A 163 1.43 4.32 7.74
CA ILE A 163 2.06 3.01 7.51
C ILE A 163 3.03 3.10 6.33
N ARG A 164 2.64 3.85 5.29
CA ARG A 164 3.49 4.11 4.13
C ARG A 164 4.70 4.96 4.50
N GLU A 165 4.54 6.02 5.28
CA GLU A 165 5.62 6.85 5.81
C GLU A 165 6.53 6.06 6.77
N GLN A 166 5.96 5.21 7.63
CA GLN A 166 6.71 4.32 8.52
C GLN A 166 7.47 3.24 7.74
N ALA A 167 6.91 2.72 6.65
CA ALA A 167 7.56 1.77 5.76
C ALA A 167 8.65 2.42 4.89
N PHE A 168 8.45 3.69 4.50
CA PHE A 168 9.52 4.54 3.96
C PHE A 168 10.52 4.97 5.03
N GLY A 169 10.16 4.77 6.30
CA GLY A 169 10.96 5.04 7.48
C GLY A 169 11.16 6.52 7.71
N GLU A 170 11.53 6.85 8.94
CA GLU A 170 12.46 7.93 9.28
C GLU A 170 13.80 7.87 8.47
N ALA A 171 13.84 7.31 7.26
CA ALA A 171 15.06 7.01 6.55
C ALA A 171 15.60 8.22 5.80
N LEU A 172 14.77 9.11 5.25
CA LEU A 172 15.29 10.16 4.35
C LEU A 172 14.37 11.39 4.31
N ASP A 173 14.68 12.41 5.12
CA ASP A 173 14.19 13.78 4.89
C ASP A 173 15.00 14.38 3.73
N PRO A 174 14.39 14.60 2.54
CA PRO A 174 15.12 15.06 1.35
C PRO A 174 15.90 16.35 1.59
N ASP A 175 15.37 17.25 2.42
CA ASP A 175 15.97 18.55 2.71
C ASP A 175 17.18 18.40 3.64
N LYS A 176 17.13 17.46 4.59
CA LYS A 176 18.29 17.15 5.46
C LYS A 176 19.41 16.46 4.67
N LEU A 177 19.06 15.62 3.70
CA LEU A 177 20.03 14.90 2.88
C LEU A 177 20.75 15.82 1.90
N GLU A 178 20.04 16.75 1.27
CA GLU A 178 20.68 17.74 0.41
C GLU A 178 21.71 18.54 1.20
N ARG A 179 21.38 18.90 2.45
CA ARG A 179 22.27 19.63 3.35
C ARG A 179 23.48 18.79 3.77
N LEU A 180 23.29 17.51 4.10
CA LEU A 180 24.38 16.58 4.42
C LEU A 180 25.30 16.36 3.20
N GLY A 181 24.74 16.16 2.01
CA GLY A 181 25.51 16.01 0.77
C GLY A 181 26.35 17.25 0.43
N ARG A 182 25.81 18.46 0.67
CA ARG A 182 26.58 19.71 0.53
C ARG A 182 27.78 19.77 1.49
N TYR A 183 27.60 19.30 2.74
CA TYR A 183 28.70 19.26 3.71
C TYR A 183 29.76 18.23 3.35
N GLU A 184 29.36 17.05 2.86
CA GLU A 184 30.26 16.00 2.40
C GLU A 184 31.16 16.49 1.26
N VAL A 185 30.57 17.06 0.20
CA VAL A 185 31.32 17.63 -0.94
C VAL A 185 32.29 18.72 -0.50
N HIS A 186 31.90 19.54 0.48
CA HIS A 186 32.78 20.60 0.99
C HIS A 186 33.93 20.05 1.84
N LEU A 187 33.69 18.96 2.58
CA LEU A 187 34.70 18.28 3.38
C LEU A 187 35.72 17.59 2.46
N ASP A 188 35.27 16.89 1.43
CA ASP A 188 36.14 16.23 0.45
C ASP A 188 37.06 17.22 -0.26
N ARG A 189 36.51 18.33 -0.77
CA ARG A 189 37.34 19.39 -1.39
C ARG A 189 38.33 20.02 -0.41
N LYS A 190 38.07 20.00 0.90
CA LYS A 190 39.04 20.47 1.90
C LYS A 190 40.12 19.41 2.15
N LEU A 191 39.75 18.14 2.24
CA LEU A 191 40.67 17.02 2.41
C LEU A 191 41.62 16.91 1.21
N GLU A 192 41.10 16.96 -0.03
CA GLU A 192 41.91 16.94 -1.25
C GLU A 192 42.92 18.09 -1.29
N ARG A 193 42.48 19.32 -0.95
CA ARG A 193 43.38 20.48 -0.91
C ARG A 193 44.47 20.33 0.15
N MET A 194 44.13 19.81 1.32
CA MET A 194 45.14 19.54 2.36
C MET A 194 46.11 18.45 1.92
N LEU A 195 45.63 17.37 1.31
CA LEU A 195 46.49 16.29 0.83
C LEU A 195 47.42 16.76 -0.29
N ALA A 196 46.92 17.52 -1.26
CA ALA A 196 47.74 18.12 -2.31
C ALA A 196 48.81 19.06 -1.73
N MET A 197 48.46 19.84 -0.71
CA MET A 197 49.41 20.71 -0.02
C MET A 197 50.49 19.91 0.72
N LEU A 198 50.11 18.85 1.43
CA LEU A 198 51.03 17.97 2.14
C LEU A 198 51.98 17.23 1.20
N LEU A 199 51.47 16.76 0.06
CA LEU A 199 52.29 16.15 -1.00
C LEU A 199 53.30 17.15 -1.55
N ARG A 200 52.85 18.37 -1.88
CA ARG A 200 53.75 19.43 -2.37
C ARG A 200 54.82 19.81 -1.35
N LEU A 201 54.49 19.88 -0.06
CA LEU A 201 55.46 20.12 1.01
C LEU A 201 56.44 18.96 1.16
N LYS A 202 55.99 17.71 1.00
CA LYS A 202 56.85 16.53 1.00
C LYS A 202 57.83 16.55 -0.18
N ASP A 203 57.37 16.90 -1.38
CA ASP A 203 58.21 16.95 -2.59
C ASP A 203 59.25 18.07 -2.51
N LEU A 204 58.87 19.23 -1.95
CA LEU A 204 59.80 20.31 -1.63
C LEU A 204 60.86 19.86 -0.61
N ARG A 205 60.46 19.08 0.41
CA ARG A 205 61.40 18.52 1.40
C ARG A 205 62.33 17.46 0.80
N ALA A 206 61.86 16.73 -0.21
CA ALA A 206 62.62 15.67 -0.88
C ALA A 206 63.53 16.20 -2.01
N GLY A 207 63.49 17.50 -2.32
CA GLY A 207 64.29 18.11 -3.39
C GLY A 207 63.86 17.72 -4.80
N ALA A 208 62.63 17.23 -4.97
CA ALA A 208 62.14 16.64 -6.23
C ALA A 208 61.55 17.66 -7.23
N VAL A 209 61.42 18.94 -6.84
CA VAL A 209 60.87 20.00 -7.70
C VAL A 209 61.98 21.04 -7.96
N PRO A 210 62.50 21.18 -9.20
CA PRO A 210 63.34 22.32 -9.56
C PRO A 210 62.49 23.60 -9.53
N GLY A 211 63.03 24.65 -8.92
CA GLY A 211 62.38 25.95 -8.76
C GLY A 211 62.05 26.65 -10.07
#